data_AF-Q30DV3-F1
#
_entry.id   AF-Q30DV3-F1
#
_cell.length_a   1.000
_cell.length_b   1.000
_cell.length_c   1.000
_cell.angle_alpha   90.00
_cell.angle_beta   90.00
_cell.angle_gamma   90.00
#
_symmetry.space_group_name_H-M   'P 1'
#
loop_
_entity.id
_entity.type
_entity.pdbx_description
1 polymer ?
#
loop_
_entity_poly.entity_id
_entity_poly.type
_entity_poly.pdbx_seq_one_letter_code
_entity_poly.pdbx_strand_id
1 'polypeptide(L)'
;RAVWEKNRKISDLHNQEYSQGKHGFSMAMNAFGDMVNEEFRQVMNGFQNQKRGKGKLFREPLLIDVPKSVDWTKKGYVTPVKNQGQCGSCWAFSATGALEGQMFRITG
;
A
#
# COMPACT_ATOMS: atom_id res chain seq x y z
N ARG A 1 19.38 -10.69 -14.44
CA ARG A 1 19.97 -9.56 -15.21
C ARG A 1 19.02 -9.01 -16.27
N ALA A 2 18.56 -9.79 -17.26
CA ALA A 2 17.71 -9.28 -18.34
C ALA A 2 16.37 -8.67 -17.86
N VAL A 3 15.72 -9.28 -16.87
CA VAL A 3 14.47 -8.74 -16.27
C VAL A 3 14.71 -7.36 -15.65
N TRP A 4 15.79 -7.22 -14.89
CA TRP A 4 16.19 -5.95 -14.29
C TRP A 4 16.44 -4.85 -15.33
N GLU A 5 17.16 -5.16 -16.41
CA GLU A 5 17.42 -4.19 -17.49
C GLU A 5 16.12 -3.75 -18.17
N LYS A 6 15.17 -4.67 -18.34
CA LYS A 6 13.83 -4.36 -18.86
C LYS A 6 13.05 -3.44 -17.91
N ASN A 7 12.97 -3.77 -16.63
CA ASN A 7 12.25 -2.97 -15.62
C ASN A 7 12.87 -1.58 -15.43
N ARG A 8 14.19 -1.48 -15.54
CA ARG A 8 14.90 -0.19 -15.54
C ARG A 8 14.45 0.69 -16.72
N LYS A 9 14.46 0.14 -17.95
CA LYS A 9 14.02 0.88 -19.15
C LYS A 9 12.57 1.37 -19.02
N ILE A 10 11.70 0.56 -18.42
CA ILE A 10 10.30 0.95 -18.14
C ILE A 10 10.25 2.16 -17.20
N SER A 11 11.02 2.12 -16.10
CA SER A 11 11.05 3.21 -15.12
C SER A 11 11.63 4.50 -15.72
N ASP A 12 12.70 4.39 -16.53
CA ASP A 12 13.35 5.53 -17.18
C ASP A 12 12.40 6.21 -18.19
N LEU A 13 11.72 5.43 -19.04
CA LEU A 13 10.73 5.96 -19.99
C LEU A 13 9.54 6.61 -19.29
N HIS A 14 8.99 5.95 -18.27
CA HIS A 14 7.89 6.50 -17.47
C HIS A 14 8.28 7.84 -16.83
N ASN A 15 9.49 7.96 -16.28
CA ASN A 15 9.95 9.20 -15.66
C ASN A 15 10.19 10.32 -16.70
N GLN A 16 10.59 9.98 -17.92
CA GLN A 16 10.64 10.94 -19.02
C GLN A 16 9.23 11.48 -19.34
N GLU A 17 8.23 10.61 -19.41
CA GLU A 17 6.84 11.01 -19.63
C GLU A 17 6.26 11.80 -18.44
N TYR A 18 6.63 11.43 -17.20
CA TYR A 18 6.30 12.19 -15.99
C TYR A 18 6.83 13.63 -16.07
N SER A 19 8.07 13.83 -16.54
CA SER A 19 8.64 15.17 -16.73
C SER A 19 7.90 16.01 -17.78
N GLN A 20 7.16 15.36 -18.67
CA GLN A 20 6.31 15.99 -19.68
C GLN A 20 4.87 16.21 -19.18
N GLY A 21 4.57 15.93 -17.91
CA GLY A 21 3.24 16.06 -17.33
C GLY A 21 2.24 14.98 -17.77
N LYS A 22 2.70 13.86 -18.35
CA LYS A 22 1.83 12.78 -18.81
C LYS A 22 1.42 11.82 -17.68
N HIS A 23 2.16 11.83 -16.57
CA HIS A 23 1.91 10.98 -15.40
C HIS A 23 1.86 11.83 -14.13
N GLY A 24 1.08 11.39 -13.15
CA GLY A 24 0.98 12.03 -11.82
C GLY A 24 1.93 11.46 -10.76
N PHE A 25 2.80 10.51 -11.14
CA PHE A 25 3.75 9.86 -10.22
C PHE A 25 5.06 9.55 -10.95
N SER A 26 6.12 9.28 -10.19
CA SER A 26 7.41 8.80 -10.69
C SER A 26 7.68 7.36 -10.25
N MET A 27 8.56 6.68 -10.97
CA MET A 27 9.02 5.32 -10.65
C MET A 27 10.49 5.33 -10.24
N ALA A 28 10.91 4.36 -9.43
CA ALA A 28 12.29 4.15 -9.07
C ALA A 28 12.59 2.67 -8.94
N MET A 29 13.85 2.29 -9.20
CA MET A 29 14.31 0.92 -8.99
C MET A 29 14.28 0.56 -7.49
N ASN A 30 13.85 -0.65 -7.17
CA ASN A 30 13.76 -1.15 -5.81
C ASN A 30 14.06 -2.66 -5.75
N ALA A 31 13.79 -3.29 -4.60
CA ALA A 31 14.04 -4.70 -4.35
C ALA A 31 13.29 -5.68 -5.27
N PHE A 32 12.33 -5.21 -6.08
CA PHE A 32 11.58 -6.02 -7.04
C PHE A 32 12.11 -5.88 -8.48
N GLY A 33 13.24 -5.18 -8.65
CA GLY A 33 13.77 -4.82 -9.96
C GLY A 33 14.02 -6.01 -10.87
N ASP A 34 14.40 -7.16 -10.33
CA ASP A 34 14.72 -8.37 -11.07
C ASP A 34 13.57 -9.39 -11.15
N MET A 35 12.39 -9.07 -10.62
CA MET A 35 11.22 -9.95 -10.66
C MET A 35 10.36 -9.72 -11.90
N VAL A 36 9.82 -10.79 -12.46
CA VAL A 36 8.72 -10.69 -13.41
C VAL A 36 7.39 -10.52 -12.68
N ASN A 37 6.39 -9.96 -13.37
CA ASN A 37 5.09 -9.66 -12.76
C ASN A 37 4.40 -10.89 -12.14
N GLU A 38 4.58 -12.08 -12.73
CA GLU A 38 4.03 -13.32 -12.19
C GLU A 38 4.64 -13.68 -10.83
N GLU A 39 5.98 -13.63 -10.71
CA GLU A 39 6.71 -13.85 -9.45
C GLU A 39 6.25 -12.84 -8.39
N PHE A 40 6.16 -11.56 -8.77
CA PHE A 40 5.68 -10.50 -7.89
C PHE A 40 4.27 -10.80 -7.36
N ARG A 41 3.34 -11.21 -8.22
CA ARG A 41 1.96 -11.52 -7.82
C ARG A 41 1.89 -12.72 -6.86
N GLN A 42 2.74 -13.73 -7.04
CA GLN A 42 2.76 -14.90 -6.17
C GLN A 42 3.19 -14.57 -4.73
N VAL A 43 4.16 -13.66 -4.56
CA VAL A 43 4.74 -13.37 -3.24
C VAL A 43 4.18 -12.11 -2.58
N MET A 44 3.70 -11.12 -3.35
CA MET A 44 3.24 -9.84 -2.80
C MET A 44 1.71 -9.75 -2.66
N ASN A 45 0.93 -10.49 -3.47
CA ASN A 45 -0.52 -10.31 -3.58
C ASN A 45 -1.30 -11.52 -3.03
N GLY A 46 -1.29 -11.70 -1.70
CA GLY A 46 -1.96 -12.85 -1.07
C GLY A 46 -3.37 -12.60 -0.53
N PHE A 47 -3.99 -11.45 -0.81
CA PHE A 47 -5.38 -11.23 -0.42
C PHE A 47 -6.32 -12.15 -1.21
N GLN A 48 -7.18 -12.87 -0.50
CA GLN A 48 -8.20 -13.74 -1.08
C GLN A 48 -9.59 -13.14 -0.81
N ASN A 49 -10.30 -12.79 -1.87
CA ASN A 49 -11.62 -12.18 -1.75
C ASN A 49 -12.66 -13.21 -1.27
N GLN A 50 -13.01 -13.14 0.00
CA GLN A 50 -14.06 -13.96 0.59
C GLN A 50 -15.42 -13.27 0.36
N LYS A 51 -16.34 -13.95 -0.33
CA LYS A 51 -17.64 -13.41 -0.76
C LYS A 51 -18.63 -13.06 0.37
N ARG A 52 -18.27 -13.24 1.63
CA ARG A 52 -19.15 -12.99 2.79
C ARG A 52 -18.46 -12.12 3.83
N GLY A 53 -18.79 -10.83 3.86
CA GLY A 53 -18.49 -9.95 4.98
C GLY A 53 -19.52 -10.13 6.09
N LYS A 54 -19.09 -10.49 7.30
CA LYS A 54 -19.94 -10.54 8.51
C LYS A 54 -19.80 -9.29 9.39
N GLY A 55 -19.28 -8.19 8.83
CA GLY A 55 -19.03 -6.94 9.56
C GLY A 55 -20.30 -6.18 9.89
N LYS A 56 -20.26 -5.37 10.96
CA LYS A 56 -21.29 -4.37 11.22
C LYS A 56 -21.28 -3.33 10.10
N LEU A 57 -22.45 -2.81 9.73
CA LEU A 57 -22.56 -1.71 8.78
C LEU A 57 -21.95 -0.44 9.39
N PHE A 58 -21.14 0.27 8.60
CA PHE A 58 -20.67 1.60 8.95
C PHE A 58 -21.86 2.57 8.96
N ARG A 59 -21.95 3.40 9.99
CA ARG A 59 -22.96 4.46 10.11
C ARG A 59 -22.28 5.80 9.90
N GLU A 60 -22.67 6.47 8.84
CA GLU A 60 -22.16 7.81 8.53
C GLU A 60 -22.67 8.83 9.57
N PRO A 61 -21.80 9.67 10.15
CA PRO A 61 -22.22 10.75 11.04
C PRO A 61 -22.97 11.85 10.27
N LEU A 62 -24.14 12.28 10.76
CA LEU A 62 -25.02 13.24 10.07
C LEU A 62 -24.47 14.68 10.01
N LEU A 63 -23.65 15.08 10.97
CA LEU A 63 -23.15 16.45 11.14
C LEU A 63 -21.67 16.40 11.52
N ILE A 64 -20.81 16.00 10.58
CA ILE A 64 -19.37 15.99 10.78
C ILE A 64 -18.70 16.94 9.77
N ASP A 65 -17.92 17.89 10.29
CA ASP A 65 -17.02 18.67 9.47
C ASP A 65 -15.75 17.86 9.26
N VAL A 66 -15.60 17.32 8.05
CA VAL A 66 -14.44 16.50 7.68
C VAL A 66 -13.34 17.45 7.21
N PRO A 67 -12.15 17.43 7.85
CA PRO A 67 -11.06 18.30 7.44
C PRO A 67 -10.60 17.96 6.02
N LYS A 68 -10.11 18.98 5.29
CA LYS A 68 -9.59 18.82 3.91
C LYS A 68 -8.42 17.83 3.81
N SER A 69 -7.70 17.61 4.90
CA SER A 69 -6.61 16.63 4.98
C SER A 69 -6.49 16.03 6.38
N VAL A 70 -6.11 14.75 6.43
CA VAL A 70 -5.82 14.02 7.67
C VAL A 70 -4.54 13.21 7.48
N ASP A 71 -3.64 13.31 8.44
CA ASP A 71 -2.43 12.48 8.51
C ASP A 71 -2.34 11.84 9.90
N TRP A 72 -2.61 10.53 9.96
CA TRP A 72 -2.60 9.75 11.19
C TRP A 72 -1.19 9.42 11.69
N THR A 73 -0.18 9.49 10.81
CA THR A 73 1.23 9.24 11.18
C THR A 73 1.72 10.33 12.15
N LYS A 74 1.37 11.59 11.86
CA LYS A 74 1.66 12.76 12.71
C LYS A 74 0.91 12.75 14.03
N LYS A 75 -0.13 11.92 14.15
CA LYS A 75 -0.95 11.80 15.36
C LYS A 75 -0.57 10.61 16.23
N GLY A 76 0.42 9.81 15.85
CA GLY A 76 0.90 8.65 16.62
C GLY A 76 0.15 7.33 16.36
N TYR A 77 -0.83 7.32 15.45
CA TYR A 77 -1.69 6.14 15.20
C TYR A 77 -1.04 5.08 14.30
N VAL A 78 0.13 5.36 13.74
CA VAL A 78 0.76 4.54 12.70
C VAL A 78 2.12 4.08 13.17
N THR A 79 2.33 2.77 13.19
CA THR A 79 3.61 2.15 13.51
C THR A 79 4.61 2.30 12.35
N PRO A 80 5.91 2.09 12.58
CA PRO A 80 6.90 2.11 11.50
C PRO A 80 6.55 1.14 10.36
N VAL A 81 6.93 1.50 9.14
CA VAL A 81 6.71 0.66 7.95
C VAL A 81 7.38 -0.71 8.14
N LYS A 82 6.63 -1.77 7.87
CA LYS A 82 7.09 -3.15 7.96
C LYS A 82 7.28 -3.76 6.57
N ASN A 83 7.88 -4.95 6.49
CA ASN A 83 8.11 -5.68 5.24
C ASN A 83 7.54 -7.10 5.34
N GLN A 84 6.60 -7.46 4.44
CA GLN A 84 5.99 -8.80 4.40
C GLN A 84 6.93 -9.88 3.87
N GLY A 85 8.04 -9.49 3.22
CA GLY A 85 8.98 -10.40 2.59
C GLY A 85 8.35 -11.17 1.43
N GLN A 86 8.84 -12.39 1.19
CA GLN A 86 8.36 -13.27 0.14
C GLN A 86 7.15 -14.11 0.59
N CYS A 87 6.19 -13.45 1.24
CA CYS A 87 4.99 -14.07 1.77
C CYS A 87 3.78 -13.22 1.39
N GLY A 88 2.73 -13.86 0.87
CA GLY A 88 1.44 -13.22 0.54
C GLY A 88 0.63 -12.81 1.78
N SER A 89 1.28 -12.21 2.77
CA SER A 89 0.69 -11.85 4.07
C SER A 89 0.24 -10.41 4.15
N CYS A 90 0.17 -9.67 3.02
CA CYS A 90 -0.28 -8.27 2.97
C CYS A 90 -1.60 -8.02 3.72
N TRP A 91 -2.54 -8.98 3.69
CA TRP A 91 -3.81 -8.93 4.41
C TRP A 91 -3.63 -8.91 5.93
N ALA A 92 -2.65 -9.62 6.47
CA ALA A 92 -2.34 -9.67 7.90
C ALA A 92 -1.69 -8.36 8.36
N PHE A 93 -0.80 -7.78 7.54
CA PHE A 93 -0.23 -6.44 7.80
C PHE A 93 -1.32 -5.35 7.77
N SER A 94 -2.25 -5.42 6.81
CA SER A 94 -3.40 -4.51 6.78
C SER A 94 -4.28 -4.65 8.03
N ALA A 95 -4.54 -5.87 8.49
CA ALA A 95 -5.35 -6.12 9.69
C ALA A 95 -4.66 -5.60 10.96
N THR A 96 -3.37 -5.91 11.14
CA THR A 96 -2.59 -5.47 12.30
C THR A 96 -2.43 -3.95 12.33
N GLY A 97 -2.15 -3.29 11.20
CA GLY A 97 -2.06 -1.83 11.16
C GLY A 97 -3.36 -1.13 11.55
N ALA A 98 -4.52 -1.65 11.10
CA ALA A 98 -5.82 -1.13 11.53
C ALA A 98 -6.07 -1.34 13.03
N LEU A 99 -5.72 -2.52 13.55
CA LEU A 99 -5.87 -2.84 14.97
C LEU A 99 -4.96 -1.98 15.85
N GLU A 100 -3.70 -1.79 15.46
CA GLU A 100 -2.72 -0.92 16.14
C GLU A 100 -3.25 0.51 16.25
N GLY A 101 -3.77 1.08 15.17
CA GLY A 101 -4.35 2.43 15.19
C GLY A 101 -5.60 2.54 16.08
N GLN A 102 -6.47 1.52 16.08
CA GLN A 102 -7.62 1.50 16.99
C GLN A 102 -7.20 1.29 18.45
N MET A 103 -6.12 0.55 18.69
CA MET A 103 -5.58 0.33 20.02
C MET A 103 -5.05 1.65 20.59
N PHE A 104 -4.21 2.35 19.83
CA PHE A 104 -3.71 3.69 20.20
C PHE A 104 -4.85 4.67 20.47
N ARG A 105 -5.94 4.62 19.67
CA ARG A 105 -7.13 5.44 19.92
C ARG A 105 -7.73 5.23 21.31
N ILE A 106 -7.71 4.00 21.82
CA ILE A 106 -8.39 3.62 23.06
C ILE A 106 -7.47 3.81 24.27
N THR A 107 -6.18 3.53 24.13
CA THR A 107 -5.25 3.50 25.27
C THR A 107 -4.22 4.62 25.33
N GLY A 108 -4.07 5.40 24.25
CA GLY A 108 -2.85 6.18 24.03
C GLY A 108 -1.65 5.29 23.74
#